data_AF-A0A6N9U0C0-F1
#
_entry.id   AF-A0A6N9U0C0-F1
#
_cell.length_a   1.000
_cell.length_b   1.000
_cell.length_c   1.000
_cell.angle_alpha   90.00
_cell.angle_beta   90.00
_cell.angle_gamma   90.00
#
_symmetry.space_group_name_H-M   'P 1'
#
loop_
_entity.id
_entity.type
_entity.pdbx_description
1 polymer ?
#
loop_
_entity_poly.entity_id
_entity_poly.type
_entity_poly.pdbx_seq_one_letter_code
_entity_poly.pdbx_strand_id
1 'polypeptide(L)'
;RQAVRAWRADADRHPSPNAGPVEASFAGALGVRLGGTLAYGGRVEHRPVLNGEAGREVRTGDIERAVRLSRRVGVLALGVCVAGRLAVGHVVREVRRGRG
;
A
#
# COMPACT_ATOMS: atom_id res chain seq x y z
N ARG A 1 -6.74 10.04 -1.92
CA ARG A 1 -7.87 10.00 -0.96
C ARG A 1 -8.53 8.62 -0.90
N GLN A 2 -8.84 7.99 -2.04
CA GLN A 2 -9.47 6.66 -2.06
C GLN A 2 -8.65 5.56 -1.36
N ALA A 3 -7.31 5.54 -1.51
CA ALA A 3 -6.44 4.60 -0.79
C ALA A 3 -6.61 4.66 0.74
N VAL A 4 -6.56 5.85 1.33
CA VAL A 4 -6.73 6.05 2.78
C VAL A 4 -8.15 5.69 3.24
N ARG A 5 -9.17 6.01 2.43
CA ARG A 5 -10.55 5.61 2.71
C ARG A 5 -10.67 4.09 2.77
N ALA A 6 -10.17 3.39 1.76
CA ALA A 6 -10.22 1.93 1.69
C ALA A 6 -9.43 1.28 2.82
N TRP A 7 -8.23 1.78 3.13
CA TRP A 7 -7.46 1.35 4.30
C TRP A 7 -8.29 1.40 5.58
N ARG A 8 -8.84 2.58 5.91
CA ARG A 8 -9.61 2.76 7.14
C ARG A 8 -10.88 1.93 7.19
N ALA A 9 -11.50 1.67 6.06
CA ALA A 9 -12.78 0.95 6.00
C ALA A 9 -12.62 -0.58 6.04
N ASP A 10 -11.55 -1.10 5.43
CA ASP A 10 -11.49 -2.51 5.03
C ASP A 10 -10.26 -3.26 5.54
N ALA A 11 -9.19 -2.59 5.99
CA ALA A 11 -7.95 -3.29 6.35
C ALA A 11 -8.08 -4.26 7.52
N ASP A 12 -8.87 -3.90 8.54
CA ASP A 12 -9.09 -4.75 9.73
C ASP A 12 -9.95 -5.97 9.42
N ARG A 13 -10.58 -6.02 8.23
CA ARG A 13 -11.33 -7.20 7.76
C ARG A 13 -10.39 -8.28 7.27
N HIS A 14 -9.19 -7.92 6.86
CA HIS A 14 -8.19 -8.87 6.38
C HIS A 14 -7.58 -9.64 7.56
N PRO A 15 -7.44 -10.98 7.49
CA PRO A 15 -6.96 -11.78 8.63
C PRO A 15 -5.49 -11.46 9.02
N SER A 16 -4.71 -10.93 8.07
CA SER A 16 -3.34 -10.48 8.34
C SER A 16 -3.30 -8.97 8.60
N PRO A 17 -2.78 -8.53 9.77
CA PRO A 17 -2.66 -7.12 10.12
C PRO A 17 -1.62 -6.39 9.26
N ASN A 18 -0.69 -7.14 8.64
CA ASN A 18 0.32 -6.58 7.75
C ASN A 18 -0.21 -6.42 6.33
N ALA A 19 -0.99 -7.40 5.84
CA ALA A 19 -1.48 -7.39 4.47
C ALA A 19 -2.72 -6.50 4.29
N GLY A 20 -3.61 -6.43 5.29
CA GLY A 20 -4.87 -5.66 5.20
C GLY A 20 -4.68 -4.21 4.79
N PRO A 21 -3.85 -3.41 5.51
CA PRO A 21 -3.58 -2.03 5.15
C PRO A 21 -3.03 -1.86 3.73
N VAL A 22 -2.13 -2.75 3.33
CA VAL A 22 -1.47 -2.70 2.01
C VAL A 22 -2.47 -3.01 0.90
N GLU A 23 -3.17 -4.14 0.99
CA GLU A 23 -4.13 -4.59 -0.03
C GLU A 23 -5.32 -3.62 -0.14
N ALA A 24 -5.87 -3.14 0.98
CA ALA A 24 -6.99 -2.18 0.97
C ALA A 24 -6.56 -0.84 0.37
N SER A 25 -5.37 -0.34 0.72
CA SER A 25 -4.81 0.86 0.13
C SER A 25 -4.58 0.71 -1.38
N PHE A 26 -4.11 -0.46 -1.83
CA PHE A 26 -3.89 -0.76 -3.25
C PHE A 26 -5.19 -0.79 -4.02
N ALA A 27 -6.21 -1.48 -3.50
CA ALA A 27 -7.55 -1.53 -4.07
C ALA A 27 -8.12 -0.12 -4.25
N GLY A 28 -8.07 0.71 -3.20
CA GLY A 28 -8.50 2.10 -3.25
C GLY A 28 -7.65 3.00 -4.15
N ALA A 29 -6.34 2.79 -4.24
CA ALA A 29 -5.46 3.56 -5.13
C ALA A 29 -5.70 3.26 -6.61
N LEU A 30 -5.99 2.00 -6.94
CA LEU A 30 -6.28 1.55 -8.29
C LEU A 30 -7.75 1.76 -8.70
N GLY A 31 -8.63 2.01 -7.72
CA GLY A 31 -10.07 2.14 -7.93
C GLY A 31 -10.75 0.81 -8.25
N VAL A 32 -10.17 -0.31 -7.79
CA VAL A 32 -10.67 -1.66 -8.01
C VAL A 32 -11.11 -2.28 -6.69
N ARG A 33 -11.94 -3.32 -6.76
CA ARG A 33 -12.22 -4.20 -5.62
C ARG A 33 -11.34 -5.46 -5.69
N LEU A 34 -10.85 -5.90 -4.54
CA LEU A 34 -10.01 -7.10 -4.39
C LEU A 34 -10.65 -8.07 -3.39
N GLY A 35 -10.27 -9.35 -3.45
CA GLY A 35 -10.84 -10.39 -2.59
C GLY A 35 -12.14 -10.97 -3.15
N GLY A 36 -13.03 -11.41 -2.26
CA GLY A 36 -14.24 -12.13 -2.63
C GLY A 36 -14.03 -13.63 -2.79
N THR A 37 -14.90 -14.28 -3.56
CA THR A 37 -14.86 -15.73 -3.79
C THR A 37 -13.75 -16.09 -4.77
N LEU A 38 -12.76 -16.83 -4.29
CA LEU A 38 -11.68 -17.40 -5.10
C LEU A 38 -11.93 -18.89 -5.23
N ALA A 39 -11.96 -19.40 -6.47
CA ALA A 39 -12.05 -20.84 -6.73
C ALA A 39 -10.79 -21.28 -7.49
N TYR A 40 -9.96 -22.09 -6.84
CA TYR A 40 -8.73 -22.60 -7.45
C TYR A 40 -8.46 -24.04 -6.99
N GLY A 41 -8.10 -24.92 -7.93
CA GLY A 41 -7.77 -26.32 -7.62
C GLY A 41 -8.88 -27.10 -6.90
N GLY A 42 -10.16 -26.79 -7.19
CA GLY A 42 -11.32 -27.43 -6.56
C GLY A 42 -11.65 -26.92 -5.15
N ARG A 43 -10.90 -25.93 -4.62
CA ARG A 43 -11.20 -25.29 -3.33
C ARG A 43 -11.77 -23.90 -3.56
N VAL A 44 -12.81 -23.59 -2.80
CA VAL A 44 -13.43 -22.27 -2.77
C VAL A 44 -13.01 -21.58 -1.47
N GLU A 45 -12.33 -20.45 -1.58
CA GLU A 45 -11.97 -19.58 -0.45
C GLU A 45 -12.82 -18.31 -0.53
N HIS A 46 -13.23 -17.78 0.62
CA HIS A 46 -13.92 -16.50 0.71
C HIS A 46 -13.03 -15.51 1.43
N ARG A 47 -12.45 -14.58 0.67
CA ARG A 47 -11.66 -13.48 1.18
C ARG A 47 -12.55 -12.26 1.40
N PRO A 48 -12.29 -11.42 2.42
CA PRO A 48 -12.94 -10.13 2.57
C PRO A 48 -12.84 -9.33 1.27
N VAL A 49 -13.96 -8.73 0.85
CA VAL A 49 -13.95 -7.82 -0.30
C VAL A 49 -13.44 -6.46 0.14
N LEU A 50 -12.30 -6.06 -0.41
CA LEU A 50 -11.64 -4.77 -0.16
C LEU A 50 -12.08 -3.76 -1.21
N ASN A 51 -12.35 -2.52 -0.79
CA ASN A 51 -12.83 -1.42 -1.61
C ASN A 51 -14.12 -1.78 -2.40
N GLY A 52 -15.01 -2.59 -1.81
CA GLY A 52 -16.20 -3.20 -2.43
C GLY A 52 -17.00 -2.35 -3.43
N GLU A 53 -18.08 -1.70 -3.00
CA GLU A 53 -18.94 -0.89 -3.88
C GLU A 53 -18.24 0.34 -4.47
N ALA A 54 -17.17 0.81 -3.81
CA ALA A 54 -16.40 1.95 -4.29
C ALA A 54 -15.39 1.58 -5.39
N GLY A 55 -15.20 0.29 -5.66
CA GLY A 55 -14.21 -0.24 -6.59
C GLY A 55 -14.88 -1.02 -7.72
N ARG A 56 -14.37 -0.86 -8.93
CA ARG A 56 -14.77 -1.70 -10.06
C ARG A 56 -14.08 -3.06 -10.03
N GLU A 57 -14.57 -4.02 -10.80
CA GLU A 57 -13.86 -5.28 -11.01
C GLU A 57 -12.48 -5.07 -11.62
N VAL A 58 -11.55 -5.95 -11.25
CA VAL A 58 -10.21 -6.00 -11.83
C VAL A 58 -10.27 -6.38 -13.31
N ARG A 59 -9.40 -5.76 -14.10
CA ARG A 59 -9.20 -6.07 -15.52
C ARG A 59 -7.73 -6.31 -15.78
N THR A 60 -7.38 -7.02 -16.84
CA THR A 60 -5.98 -7.33 -17.17
C THR A 60 -5.09 -6.08 -17.24
N GLY A 61 -5.61 -4.96 -17.75
CA GLY A 61 -4.89 -3.68 -17.79
C GLY A 61 -4.55 -3.08 -16.42
N ASP A 62 -5.15 -3.56 -15.33
CA ASP A 62 -4.79 -3.14 -13.97
C ASP A 62 -3.45 -3.69 -13.51
N ILE A 63 -2.95 -4.77 -14.13
CA ILE A 63 -1.63 -5.34 -13.79
C ILE A 63 -0.55 -4.27 -13.99
N GLU A 64 -0.53 -3.61 -15.14
CA GLU A 64 0.47 -2.56 -15.39
C GLU A 64 0.28 -1.35 -14.47
N ARG A 65 -0.97 -0.99 -14.16
CA ARG A 65 -1.27 0.10 -13.21
C ARG A 65 -0.74 -0.25 -11.82
N ALA A 66 -0.92 -1.48 -11.38
CA ALA A 66 -0.43 -2.01 -10.11
C ALA A 66 1.11 -2.02 -10.07
N VAL A 67 1.76 -2.47 -11.14
CA VAL A 67 3.23 -2.43 -11.26
C VAL A 67 3.75 -1.00 -11.19
N ARG A 68 3.15 -0.07 -11.95
CA ARG A 68 3.53 1.36 -11.91
C ARG A 68 3.33 1.96 -10.52
N LEU A 69 2.24 1.62 -9.84
CA LEU A 69 1.97 2.07 -8.48
C LEU A 69 3.03 1.54 -7.50
N SER A 70 3.33 0.24 -7.55
CA SER A 70 4.36 -0.39 -6.71
C SER A 70 5.73 0.26 -6.89
N ARG A 71 6.15 0.50 -8.15
CA ARG A 71 7.41 1.19 -8.46
C ARG A 71 7.45 2.61 -7.87
N ARG A 72 6.35 3.37 -8.02
CA ARG A 72 6.26 4.73 -7.45
C ARG A 72 6.37 4.71 -5.93
N VAL A 73 5.67 3.79 -5.26
CA VAL A 73 5.76 3.61 -3.81
C VAL A 73 7.19 3.27 -3.39
N GLY A 74 7.86 2.36 -4.10
CA GLY A 74 9.25 1.99 -3.83
C GLY A 74 10.24 3.16 -3.98
N VAL A 75 10.14 3.93 -5.07
CA VAL A 75 10.99 5.13 -5.28
C VAL A 75 10.74 6.19 -4.21
N LEU A 76 9.48 6.41 -3.82
CA LEU A 76 9.13 7.36 -2.75
C LEU A 76 9.67 6.90 -1.40
N ALA A 77 9.53 5.61 -1.06
CA ALA A 77 10.06 5.06 0.18
C ALA A 77 11.59 5.19 0.24
N LEU A 78 12.28 4.88 -0.85
CA LEU A 78 13.73 5.08 -0.97
C LEU A 78 14.10 6.56 -0.78
N GLY A 79 13.41 7.47 -1.46
CA GLY A 79 13.63 8.91 -1.34
C GLY A 79 13.47 9.41 0.10
N VAL A 80 12.42 8.97 0.81
CA VAL A 80 12.17 9.30 2.22
C VAL A 80 13.30 8.78 3.11
N CYS A 81 13.73 7.54 2.93
CA CYS A 81 14.83 6.95 3.70
C CYS A 81 16.16 7.71 3.49
N VAL A 82 16.50 8.03 2.24
CA VAL A 82 17.71 8.78 1.90
C VAL A 82 17.65 10.19 2.49
N ALA A 83 16.54 10.90 2.30
CA ALA A 83 16.35 12.25 2.83
C ALA A 83 16.44 12.26 4.37
N GLY A 84 15.77 11.31 5.04
CA GLY A 84 15.83 11.15 6.49
C GLY A 84 17.26 10.89 6.97
N ARG A 85 18.02 10.04 6.29
CA ARG A 85 19.42 9.76 6.64
C ARG A 85 20.31 11.00 6.49
N LEU A 86 20.14 11.77 5.42
CA LEU A 86 20.89 13.00 5.19
C LEU A 86 20.54 14.08 6.23
N ALA A 87 19.27 14.23 6.58
CA ALA A 87 18.81 15.17 7.61
C ALA A 87 19.41 14.83 8.98
N VAL A 88 19.36 13.56 9.40
CA VAL A 88 19.99 13.11 10.66
C VAL A 88 21.50 13.37 10.62
N GLY A 89 22.16 13.05 9.51
CA GLY A 89 23.60 13.30 9.34
C GLY A 89 23.96 14.80 9.43
N HIS A 90 23.11 15.67 8.90
CA HIS A 90 23.28 17.12 8.96
C HIS A 90 23.15 17.62 10.41
N VAL A 91 22.09 17.24 11.11
CA VAL A 91 21.85 17.61 12.53
C VAL A 91 23.01 17.16 13.42
N VAL A 92 23.49 15.92 13.27
CA VAL A 92 24.61 15.40 14.07
C VAL A 92 25.90 16.18 13.84
N ARG A 93 26.17 16.62 12.61
CA ARG A 93 27.37 17.43 12.29
C ARG A 93 27.31 18.81 12.94
N GLU A 94 26.16 19.48 12.88
CA GLU A 94 25.97 20.80 13.49
C GLU A 94 26.12 20.73 15.02
N VAL A 95 25.52 19.72 15.67
CA VAL A 95 25.66 19.51 17.12
C VAL A 95 27.12 19.26 17.54
N ARG A 96 27.90 18.55 16.71
CA ARG A 96 29.33 18.31 16.98
C ARG A 96 30.18 19.57 16.79
N ARG A 97 29.86 20.42 15.81
CA ARG A 97 30.57 21.69 15.56
C ARG A 97 30.35 22.72 16.66
N GLY A 98 29.15 22.78 17.23
CA GLY A 98 28.83 23.71 18.33
C GLY A 98 29.36 23.29 19.71
N ARG A 99 30.00 22.13 19.84
CA ARG A 99 30.58 21.60 21.09
C ARG A 99 32.10 21.64 21.13
N GLY A 100 32.75 22.02 20.03
CA GLY A 100 34.21 22.12 19.89
C GLY A 100 34.71 23.55 19.99
#